data_AF-A0A1U8B3M4-F1
#
_entry.id   AF-A0A1U8B3M4-F1
#
_cell.length_a   1.000
_cell.length_b   1.000
_cell.length_c   1.000
_cell.angle_alpha   90.00
_cell.angle_beta   90.00
_cell.angle_gamma   90.00
#
_symmetry.space_group_name_H-M   'P 1'
#
loop_
_entity.id
_entity.type
_entity.pdbx_description
1 polymer ?
#
loop_
_entity_poly.entity_id
_entity_poly.type
_entity_poly.pdbx_seq_one_letter_code
_entity_poly.pdbx_strand_id
1 'polypeptide(L)'
;MVCNHQRTSYLIELLAKEGFLIISVPYNVTFDHSQAAQEVYEKFNSCLDMILTSGLPDANLSAGELVHLPIYSVGHSNGALLQLLTGSYFSEKIPKANAAISYNNRPATEAVPYFEQLGPLVSQMMPLMEASPMYSMARIASGDAWKALLDTAGAMIQEYDQEAMVSLTKFVDQLPSVMNQVTQGVSEFKPTPSENRDCFKNSYNVQHTLLVKFNSDAIDETDLVEEVLKPRVDAMAGTLEKVVLSGNHLTPCIQDPRWQVGSLYTPADAIAQGLKALSLNDTRVLARTITDWFQGLSHHG
;
A
#
# COMPACT_ATOMS: atom_id res chain seq x y z
N MET A 1 4.62 9.73 7.75
CA MET A 1 4.29 8.30 7.83
C MET A 1 3.95 7.79 6.45
N VAL A 2 4.75 6.90 5.87
CA VAL A 2 4.41 6.23 4.61
C VAL A 2 4.18 4.75 4.91
N CYS A 3 2.99 4.24 4.64
CA CYS A 3 2.72 2.80 4.70
C CYS A 3 3.06 2.18 3.36
N ASN A 4 4.16 1.42 3.29
CA ASN A 4 4.57 0.77 2.06
C ASN A 4 4.95 -0.69 2.34
N HIS A 5 4.52 -1.58 1.46
CA HIS A 5 4.90 -2.99 1.47
C HIS A 5 6.32 -3.21 0.90
N GLN A 6 6.79 -2.31 0.03
CA GLN A 6 8.11 -2.41 -0.62
C GLN A 6 9.16 -1.49 0.01
N ARG A 7 10.41 -2.00 0.06
CA ARG A 7 11.51 -1.43 0.86
C ARG A 7 11.96 -0.03 0.42
N THR A 8 11.81 0.35 -0.87
CA THR A 8 11.99 1.73 -1.38
C THR A 8 11.25 1.89 -2.71
N SER A 9 10.21 2.73 -2.79
CA SER A 9 9.55 3.09 -4.07
C SER A 9 10.07 4.42 -4.60
N TYR A 10 9.99 4.64 -5.92
CA TYR A 10 10.40 5.91 -6.55
C TYR A 10 9.65 7.11 -5.95
N LEU A 11 8.39 6.92 -5.55
CA LEU A 11 7.60 7.93 -4.83
C LEU A 11 8.24 8.37 -3.51
N ILE A 12 8.75 7.42 -2.71
CA ILE A 12 9.42 7.75 -1.44
C ILE A 12 10.67 8.61 -1.69
N GLU A 13 11.45 8.28 -2.71
CA GLU A 13 12.64 9.07 -3.07
C GLU A 13 12.27 10.48 -3.51
N LEU A 14 11.18 10.64 -4.26
CA LEU A 14 10.69 11.95 -4.68
C LEU A 14 10.24 12.77 -3.47
N LEU A 15 9.44 12.20 -2.56
CA LEU A 15 9.02 12.90 -1.34
C LEU A 15 10.23 13.29 -0.46
N ALA A 16 11.23 12.41 -0.33
CA ALA A 16 12.45 12.76 0.42
C ALA A 16 13.22 13.93 -0.23
N LYS A 17 13.25 14.00 -1.57
CA LYS A 17 13.89 15.12 -2.31
C LYS A 17 13.16 16.45 -2.14
N GLU A 18 11.87 16.43 -1.82
CA GLU A 18 11.07 17.60 -1.48
C GLU A 18 11.27 18.06 -0.01
N GLY A 19 12.18 17.44 0.73
CA GLY A 19 12.57 17.86 2.09
C GLY A 19 11.80 17.19 3.22
N PHE A 20 10.99 16.17 2.94
CA PHE A 20 10.28 15.43 4.00
C PHE A 20 11.20 14.41 4.69
N LEU A 21 11.15 14.38 6.03
CA LEU A 21 11.63 13.24 6.81
C LEU A 21 10.65 12.07 6.67
N ILE A 22 11.11 10.95 6.11
CA ILE A 22 10.25 9.79 5.86
C ILE A 22 10.48 8.71 6.91
N ILE A 23 9.40 8.36 7.64
CA ILE A 23 9.29 7.10 8.38
C ILE A 23 8.41 6.17 7.54
N SER A 24 9.02 5.10 7.02
CA SER A 24 8.34 4.02 6.29
C SER A 24 8.11 2.86 7.24
N VAL A 25 6.86 2.42 7.37
CA VAL A 25 6.48 1.35 8.32
C VAL A 25 6.11 0.08 7.54
N PRO A 26 6.95 -0.96 7.59
CA PRO A 26 6.62 -2.24 6.97
C PRO A 26 5.55 -2.96 7.80
N TYR A 27 4.59 -3.55 7.10
CA TYR A 27 3.55 -4.41 7.66
C TYR A 27 3.32 -5.63 6.77
N ASN A 28 2.77 -6.68 7.36
CA ASN A 28 2.39 -7.88 6.62
C ASN A 28 0.98 -7.72 6.07
N VAL A 29 0.76 -8.11 4.81
CA VAL A 29 -0.61 -8.21 4.29
C VAL A 29 -1.31 -9.38 4.99
N THR A 30 -2.49 -9.09 5.50
CA THR A 30 -3.28 -9.95 6.40
C THR A 30 -4.75 -9.69 6.13
N PHE A 31 -5.60 -10.69 6.37
CA PHE A 31 -7.04 -10.49 6.36
C PHE A 31 -7.52 -9.63 7.54
N ASP A 32 -6.74 -9.52 8.63
CA ASP A 32 -7.06 -8.65 9.78
C ASP A 32 -6.44 -7.25 9.62
N HIS A 33 -7.11 -6.41 8.84
CA HIS A 33 -6.77 -5.00 8.68
C HIS A 33 -6.83 -4.22 9.99
N SER A 34 -7.64 -4.65 10.97
CA SER A 34 -7.67 -3.97 12.28
C SER A 34 -6.35 -4.12 13.02
N GLN A 35 -5.82 -5.35 13.04
CA GLN A 35 -4.52 -5.65 13.62
C GLN A 35 -3.39 -4.94 12.86
N ALA A 36 -3.45 -4.94 11.52
CA ALA A 36 -2.44 -4.25 10.71
C ALA A 36 -2.43 -2.74 10.98
N ALA A 37 -3.59 -2.09 11.10
CA ALA A 37 -3.67 -0.67 11.43
C ALA A 37 -3.06 -0.37 12.81
N GLN A 38 -3.35 -1.22 13.81
CA GLN A 38 -2.76 -1.10 15.14
C GLN A 38 -1.23 -1.27 15.11
N GLU A 39 -0.72 -2.31 14.45
CA GLU A 39 0.72 -2.57 14.35
C GLU A 39 1.45 -1.39 13.67
N VAL A 40 0.87 -0.85 12.60
CA VAL A 40 1.44 0.29 11.89
C VAL A 40 1.45 1.55 12.78
N TYR A 41 0.35 1.83 13.49
CA TYR A 41 0.29 2.95 14.44
C TYR A 41 1.34 2.83 15.56
N GLU A 42 1.45 1.65 16.18
CA GLU A 42 2.39 1.41 17.27
C GLU A 42 3.84 1.52 16.80
N LYS A 43 4.20 0.89 15.67
CA LYS A 43 5.55 0.97 15.10
C LYS A 43 5.93 2.37 14.67
N PHE A 44 5.00 3.10 14.04
CA PHE A 44 5.23 4.49 13.64
C PHE A 44 5.55 5.35 14.86
N ASN A 45 4.68 5.33 15.87
CA ASN A 45 4.84 6.15 17.07
C ASN A 45 6.08 5.76 17.88
N SER A 46 6.39 4.46 17.99
CA SER A 46 7.63 4.01 18.65
C SER A 46 8.89 4.53 17.95
N CYS A 47 8.90 4.50 16.61
CA CYS A 47 10.01 5.02 15.82
C CYS A 47 10.11 6.55 15.95
N LEU A 48 8.97 7.24 15.89
CA LEU A 48 8.92 8.69 16.06
C LEU A 48 9.40 9.11 17.45
N ASP A 49 8.92 8.47 18.52
CA ASP A 49 9.34 8.78 19.90
C ASP A 49 10.86 8.58 20.07
N MET A 50 11.44 7.55 19.45
CA MET A 50 12.89 7.35 19.42
C MET A 50 13.61 8.51 18.71
N ILE A 51 13.17 8.88 17.50
CA ILE A 51 13.73 10.00 16.72
C ILE A 51 13.63 11.33 17.48
N LEU A 52 12.48 11.59 18.12
CA LEU A 52 12.25 12.80 18.91
C LEU A 52 13.03 12.81 20.22
N THR A 53 13.55 11.66 20.67
CA THR A 53 14.43 11.58 21.85
C THR A 53 15.90 11.74 21.46
N SER A 54 16.35 11.05 20.40
CA SER A 54 17.77 10.99 20.04
C SER A 54 18.21 12.04 19.01
N GLY A 55 17.27 12.64 18.28
CA GLY A 55 17.57 13.32 17.02
C GLY A 55 18.01 12.34 15.93
N LEU A 56 18.54 12.87 14.83
CA LEU A 56 19.14 12.14 13.72
C LEU A 56 20.58 12.63 13.50
N PRO A 57 21.58 12.06 14.21
CA PRO A 57 22.96 12.53 14.17
C PRO A 57 23.58 12.48 12.77
N ASP A 58 23.26 11.44 11.99
CA ASP A 58 23.78 11.26 10.62
C ASP A 58 23.31 12.37 9.66
N ALA A 59 22.17 13.00 9.96
CA ALA A 59 21.63 14.13 9.22
C ALA A 59 21.93 15.49 9.91
N ASN A 60 22.66 15.47 11.03
CA ASN A 60 22.92 16.64 11.88
C ASN A 60 21.63 17.38 12.32
N LEU A 61 20.58 16.61 12.64
CA LEU A 61 19.30 17.14 13.12
C LEU A 61 19.11 16.80 14.60
N SER A 62 18.88 17.80 15.43
CA SER A 62 18.59 17.63 16.86
C SER A 62 17.13 17.27 17.12
N ALA A 63 16.86 16.66 18.27
CA ALA A 63 15.50 16.38 18.75
C ALA A 63 14.61 17.65 18.77
N GLY A 64 15.17 18.79 19.17
CA GLY A 64 14.44 20.07 19.24
C GLY A 64 14.03 20.62 17.88
N GLU A 65 14.79 20.33 16.81
CA GLU A 65 14.42 20.71 15.44
C GLU A 65 13.30 19.80 14.89
N LEU A 66 13.23 18.55 15.36
CA LEU A 66 12.28 17.56 14.86
C LEU A 66 10.91 17.62 15.55
N VAL A 67 10.87 17.99 16.84
CA VAL A 67 9.64 17.95 17.66
C VAL A 67 8.52 18.88 17.16
N HIS A 68 8.88 19.91 16.38
CA HIS A 68 7.92 20.87 15.83
C HIS A 68 7.45 20.56 14.41
N LEU A 69 7.99 19.50 13.78
CA LEU A 69 7.60 19.15 12.42
C LEU A 69 6.16 18.62 12.38
N PRO A 70 5.35 19.07 11.40
CA PRO A 70 4.02 18.50 11.21
C PRO A 70 4.12 17.04 10.78
N ILE A 71 3.22 16.21 11.30
CA ILE A 71 3.13 14.80 10.91
C ILE A 71 2.08 14.67 9.81
N TYR A 72 2.50 14.09 8.68
CA TYR A 72 1.61 13.72 7.59
C TYR A 72 1.62 12.22 7.37
N SER A 73 0.48 11.66 6.97
CA SER A 73 0.36 10.27 6.55
C SER A 73 0.14 10.15 5.05
N VAL A 74 0.73 9.11 4.45
CA VAL A 74 0.56 8.73 3.05
C VAL A 74 0.33 7.22 2.99
N GLY A 75 -0.73 6.81 2.32
CA GLY A 75 -1.06 5.41 2.08
C GLY A 75 -1.48 5.19 0.64
N HIS A 76 -1.07 4.06 0.06
CA HIS A 76 -1.48 3.62 -1.28
C HIS A 76 -2.23 2.29 -1.19
N SER A 77 -3.33 2.12 -1.91
CA SER A 77 -4.09 0.86 -1.97
C SER A 77 -4.46 0.38 -0.57
N ASN A 78 -4.10 -0.84 -0.18
CA ASN A 78 -4.26 -1.32 1.19
C ASN A 78 -3.60 -0.40 2.25
N GLY A 79 -2.48 0.25 1.93
CA GLY A 79 -1.89 1.26 2.80
C GLY A 79 -2.79 2.48 3.02
N ALA A 80 -3.58 2.88 2.02
CA ALA A 80 -4.59 3.93 2.17
C ALA A 80 -5.70 3.48 3.13
N LEU A 81 -6.16 2.23 3.00
CA LEU A 81 -7.10 1.60 3.94
C LEU A 81 -6.58 1.63 5.38
N LEU A 82 -5.33 1.21 5.61
CA LEU A 82 -4.73 1.23 6.94
C LEU A 82 -4.60 2.64 7.52
N GLN A 83 -4.33 3.65 6.69
CA GLN A 83 -4.27 5.05 7.15
C GLN A 83 -5.66 5.59 7.53
N LEU A 84 -6.70 5.24 6.78
CA LEU A 84 -8.07 5.61 7.14
C LEU A 84 -8.54 4.91 8.42
N LEU A 85 -8.19 3.63 8.61
CA LEU A 85 -8.44 2.90 9.85
C LEU A 85 -7.68 3.50 11.03
N THR A 86 -6.40 3.81 10.85
CA THR A 86 -5.57 4.46 11.88
C THR A 86 -6.21 5.79 12.31
N GLY A 87 -6.61 6.62 11.34
CA GLY A 87 -7.31 7.87 11.60
C GLY A 87 -8.69 7.71 12.25
N SER A 88 -9.27 6.51 12.25
CA SER A 88 -10.59 6.23 12.83
C SER A 88 -10.51 5.53 14.20
N TYR A 89 -9.48 4.71 14.43
CA TYR A 89 -9.29 3.98 15.68
C TYR A 89 -8.62 4.80 16.76
N PHE A 90 -7.74 5.73 16.37
CA PHE A 90 -6.96 6.53 17.29
C PHE A 90 -7.38 7.98 17.24
N SER A 91 -7.40 8.62 18.41
CA SER A 91 -7.72 10.04 18.60
C SER A 91 -6.52 10.84 19.12
N GLU A 92 -5.47 10.15 19.56
CA GLU A 92 -4.20 10.72 19.99
C GLU A 92 -3.13 10.54 18.92
N LYS A 93 -2.11 11.41 18.92
CA LYS A 93 -0.97 11.36 17.97
C LYS A 93 -1.38 11.20 16.50
N ILE A 94 -2.53 11.75 16.12
CA ILE A 94 -3.04 11.70 14.74
C ILE A 94 -2.25 12.65 13.82
N PRO A 95 -2.05 12.29 12.54
CA PRO A 95 -1.41 13.17 11.59
C PRO A 95 -2.25 14.44 11.37
N LYS A 96 -1.58 15.55 11.07
CA LYS A 96 -2.22 16.80 10.65
C LYS A 96 -2.99 16.62 9.34
N ALA A 97 -2.45 15.80 8.44
CA ALA A 97 -3.08 15.53 7.15
C ALA A 97 -2.79 14.12 6.65
N ASN A 98 -3.71 13.56 5.88
CA ASN A 98 -3.62 12.23 5.27
C ASN A 98 -3.79 12.29 3.75
N ALA A 99 -2.85 11.71 3.00
CA ALA A 99 -2.98 11.46 1.57
C ALA A 99 -3.28 9.97 1.34
N ALA A 100 -4.50 9.66 0.90
CA ALA A 100 -4.94 8.32 0.54
C ALA A 100 -4.97 8.18 -0.99
N ILE A 101 -4.14 7.30 -1.52
CA ILE A 101 -3.90 7.13 -2.95
C ILE A 101 -4.53 5.83 -3.40
N SER A 102 -5.41 5.89 -4.41
CA SER A 102 -5.92 4.72 -5.12
C SER A 102 -6.52 3.71 -4.14
N TYR A 103 -7.47 4.20 -3.33
CA TYR A 103 -8.07 3.44 -2.24
C TYR A 103 -8.87 2.26 -2.79
N ASN A 104 -8.76 1.10 -2.14
CA ASN A 104 -9.63 -0.04 -2.36
C ASN A 104 -9.88 -0.78 -1.03
N ASN A 105 -11.05 -1.40 -0.92
CA ASN A 105 -11.42 -2.32 0.14
C ASN A 105 -12.54 -3.25 -0.34
N ARG A 106 -12.27 -3.95 -1.45
CA ARG A 106 -13.18 -4.98 -1.97
C ARG A 106 -13.24 -6.19 -1.03
N PRO A 107 -14.33 -6.97 -1.05
CA PRO A 107 -14.43 -8.23 -0.31
C PRO A 107 -13.30 -9.21 -0.65
N ALA A 108 -12.98 -10.10 0.27
CA ALA A 108 -11.94 -11.12 0.11
C ALA A 108 -12.15 -11.98 -1.15
N THR A 109 -13.40 -12.30 -1.48
CA THR A 109 -13.80 -13.10 -2.64
C THR A 109 -13.48 -12.44 -3.98
N GLU A 110 -13.43 -11.10 -4.03
CA GLU A 110 -13.07 -10.33 -5.21
C GLU A 110 -11.57 -10.01 -5.25
N ALA A 111 -10.94 -9.87 -4.08
CA ALA A 111 -9.52 -9.57 -3.95
C ALA A 111 -8.62 -10.79 -4.22
N VAL A 112 -9.11 -12.00 -3.98
CA VAL A 112 -8.35 -13.26 -4.16
C VAL A 112 -9.02 -14.16 -5.20
N PRO A 113 -8.40 -14.38 -6.37
CA PRO A 113 -8.93 -15.30 -7.37
C PRO A 113 -9.11 -16.72 -6.81
N TYR A 114 -10.25 -17.36 -7.09
CA TYR A 114 -10.58 -18.73 -6.68
C TYR A 114 -10.65 -18.96 -5.16
N PHE A 115 -10.85 -17.93 -4.35
CA PHE A 115 -10.89 -18.03 -2.88
C PHE A 115 -11.78 -19.15 -2.34
N GLU A 116 -13.00 -19.30 -2.86
CA GLU A 116 -13.93 -20.36 -2.44
C GLU A 116 -13.48 -21.77 -2.86
N GLN A 117 -12.70 -21.89 -3.94
CA GLN A 117 -12.19 -23.17 -4.42
C GLN A 117 -10.82 -23.52 -3.81
N LEU A 118 -10.04 -22.52 -3.43
CA LEU A 118 -8.73 -22.69 -2.79
C LEU A 118 -8.85 -23.28 -1.39
N GLY A 119 -9.86 -22.90 -0.60
CA GLY A 119 -10.05 -23.47 0.74
C GLY A 119 -10.11 -25.00 0.74
N PRO A 120 -11.08 -25.62 0.04
CA PRO A 120 -11.19 -27.08 -0.06
C PRO A 120 -9.98 -27.76 -0.72
N LEU A 121 -9.41 -27.16 -1.77
CA LEU A 121 -8.27 -27.70 -2.49
C LEU A 121 -7.01 -27.70 -1.62
N VAL A 122 -6.72 -26.59 -0.93
CA VAL A 122 -5.58 -26.47 -0.02
C VAL A 122 -5.75 -27.39 1.18
N SER A 123 -6.93 -27.46 1.81
CA SER A 123 -7.16 -28.40 2.93
C SER A 123 -6.97 -29.87 2.55
N GLN A 124 -7.24 -30.25 1.29
CA GLN A 124 -7.00 -31.60 0.79
C GLN A 124 -5.54 -31.86 0.42
N MET A 125 -4.82 -30.85 -0.09
CA MET A 125 -3.43 -30.99 -0.52
C MET A 125 -2.41 -30.74 0.61
N MET A 126 -2.74 -29.97 1.64
CA MET A 126 -1.85 -29.64 2.78
C MET A 126 -1.26 -30.88 3.46
N PRO A 127 -2.05 -31.90 3.85
CA PRO A 127 -1.51 -33.09 4.50
C PRO A 127 -0.55 -33.89 3.60
N LEU A 128 -0.78 -33.87 2.28
CA LEU A 128 0.08 -34.51 1.29
C LEU A 128 1.37 -33.70 1.04
N MET A 129 1.29 -32.37 1.13
CA MET A 129 2.44 -31.49 1.02
C MET A 129 3.31 -31.52 2.29
N GLU A 130 2.73 -31.48 3.48
CA GLU A 130 3.48 -31.59 4.75
C GLU A 130 4.24 -32.91 4.89
N ALA A 131 3.73 -33.98 4.27
CA ALA A 131 4.39 -35.28 4.18
C ALA A 131 5.46 -35.36 3.07
N SER A 132 5.53 -34.36 2.18
CA SER A 132 6.51 -34.32 1.08
C SER A 132 7.86 -33.80 1.58
N PRO A 133 8.99 -34.50 1.29
CA PRO A 133 10.34 -34.02 1.59
C PRO A 133 10.66 -32.63 1.00
N MET A 134 9.90 -32.22 -0.02
CA MET A 134 10.03 -30.95 -0.72
C MET A 134 9.50 -29.76 0.10
N TYR A 135 8.48 -29.97 0.94
CA TYR A 135 7.87 -28.92 1.77
C TYR A 135 8.80 -28.47 2.91
N SER A 136 9.52 -29.43 3.50
CA SER A 136 10.59 -29.15 4.48
C SER A 136 11.71 -28.28 3.89
N MET A 137 12.01 -28.45 2.60
CA MET A 137 12.98 -27.61 1.89
C MET A 137 12.41 -26.24 1.51
N ALA A 138 11.12 -26.16 1.13
CA ALA A 138 10.44 -24.89 0.85
C ALA A 138 10.36 -23.98 2.07
N ARG A 139 10.27 -24.55 3.29
CA ARG A 139 10.32 -23.80 4.56
C ARG A 139 11.68 -23.15 4.85
N ILE A 140 12.72 -23.50 4.09
CA ILE A 140 14.11 -23.05 4.26
C ILE A 140 14.58 -22.23 3.03
N ALA A 141 13.76 -22.14 1.97
CA ALA A 141 14.15 -21.58 0.68
C ALA A 141 13.72 -20.11 0.49
N SER A 142 14.59 -19.34 -0.16
CA SER A 142 14.35 -17.96 -0.60
C SER A 142 13.28 -17.87 -1.69
N GLY A 143 12.69 -16.67 -1.87
CA GLY A 143 11.56 -16.39 -2.79
C GLY A 143 11.73 -16.81 -4.25
N ASP A 144 12.96 -17.09 -4.71
CA ASP A 144 13.24 -17.53 -6.08
C ASP A 144 12.69 -18.94 -6.39
N ALA A 145 12.58 -19.82 -5.39
CA ALA A 145 12.07 -21.18 -5.59
C ALA A 145 10.55 -21.21 -5.81
N TRP A 146 9.82 -20.28 -5.20
CA TRP A 146 8.37 -20.14 -5.36
C TRP A 146 7.99 -19.55 -6.72
N LYS A 147 8.79 -18.61 -7.24
CA LYS A 147 8.64 -18.09 -8.62
C LYS A 147 8.68 -19.20 -9.66
N ALA A 148 9.67 -20.10 -9.57
CA ALA A 148 9.81 -21.20 -10.52
C ALA A 148 8.60 -22.16 -10.53
N LEU A 149 7.99 -22.40 -9.36
CA LEU A 149 6.78 -23.22 -9.26
C LEU A 149 5.55 -22.52 -9.86
N LEU A 150 5.37 -21.23 -9.61
CA LEU A 150 4.29 -20.43 -10.20
C LEU A 150 4.43 -20.30 -11.72
N ASP A 151 5.64 -20.09 -12.23
CA ASP A 151 5.91 -20.02 -13.67
C ASP A 151 5.56 -21.35 -14.37
N THR A 152 5.81 -22.48 -13.69
CA THR A 152 5.46 -23.81 -14.19
C THR A 152 3.94 -24.06 -14.17
N ALA A 153 3.24 -23.59 -13.14
CA ALA A 153 1.78 -23.70 -13.04
C ALA A 153 1.04 -22.76 -14.00
N GLY A 154 1.55 -21.55 -14.20
CA GLY A 154 1.01 -20.56 -15.14
C GLY A 154 1.09 -20.99 -16.60
N ALA A 155 2.06 -21.82 -16.97
CA ALA A 155 2.17 -22.40 -18.31
C ALA A 155 1.05 -23.43 -18.64
N MET A 156 0.31 -23.92 -17.64
CA MET A 156 -0.69 -24.99 -17.79
C MET A 156 -2.14 -24.47 -17.87
N ILE A 157 -2.40 -23.19 -17.59
CA ILE A 157 -3.75 -22.61 -17.53
C ILE A 157 -3.88 -21.57 -18.66
N GLN A 158 -4.57 -21.93 -19.75
CA GLN A 158 -4.57 -21.17 -21.02
C GLN A 158 -5.54 -19.99 -21.13
N GLU A 159 -6.19 -19.56 -20.06
CA GLU A 159 -7.01 -18.34 -20.08
C GLU A 159 -6.71 -17.53 -18.82
N TYR A 160 -5.90 -16.48 -18.93
CA TYR A 160 -5.75 -15.53 -17.84
C TYR A 160 -5.58 -14.10 -18.33
N ASP A 161 -6.27 -13.20 -17.61
CA ASP A 161 -6.25 -11.77 -17.82
C ASP A 161 -4.88 -11.18 -17.42
N GLN A 162 -4.29 -10.41 -18.32
CA GLN A 162 -2.91 -9.94 -18.23
C GLN A 162 -2.72 -8.96 -17.05
N GLU A 163 -3.79 -8.28 -16.62
CA GLU A 163 -3.78 -7.37 -15.47
C GLU A 163 -3.73 -8.11 -14.12
N ALA A 164 -4.43 -9.24 -13.98
CA ALA A 164 -4.43 -10.04 -12.76
C ALA A 164 -3.05 -10.66 -12.46
N MET A 165 -2.29 -11.01 -13.50
CA MET A 165 -0.95 -11.58 -13.39
C MET A 165 0.11 -10.59 -12.88
N VAL A 166 -0.02 -9.30 -13.20
CA VAL A 166 0.88 -8.25 -12.70
C VAL A 166 0.62 -7.94 -11.23
N SER A 167 -0.62 -8.10 -10.76
CA SER A 167 -0.98 -8.04 -9.34
C SER A 167 -0.40 -9.21 -8.55
N LEU A 168 -0.55 -10.44 -9.08
CA LEU A 168 -0.03 -11.67 -8.48
C LEU A 168 1.50 -11.66 -8.28
N THR A 169 2.26 -11.16 -9.26
CA THR A 169 3.74 -11.12 -9.16
C THR A 169 4.27 -10.19 -8.07
N LYS A 170 3.48 -9.21 -7.61
CA LYS A 170 3.81 -8.34 -6.47
C LYS A 170 3.41 -8.94 -5.12
N PHE A 171 2.57 -9.96 -5.12
CA PHE A 171 2.03 -10.65 -3.95
C PHE A 171 2.75 -11.97 -3.61
N VAL A 172 3.62 -12.47 -4.49
CA VAL A 172 4.24 -13.81 -4.35
C VAL A 172 4.96 -14.02 -3.02
N ASP A 173 5.65 -13.00 -2.51
CA ASP A 173 6.39 -13.09 -1.23
C ASP A 173 5.45 -13.12 0.00
N GLN A 174 4.18 -12.74 -0.15
CA GLN A 174 3.17 -12.68 0.92
C GLN A 174 2.11 -13.77 0.82
N LEU A 175 2.09 -14.53 -0.28
CA LEU A 175 1.22 -15.70 -0.43
C LEU A 175 1.29 -16.65 0.78
N PRO A 176 2.44 -16.93 1.42
CA PRO A 176 2.48 -17.86 2.55
C PRO A 176 1.66 -17.40 3.76
N SER A 177 1.66 -16.10 4.11
CA SER A 177 0.89 -15.60 5.26
C SER A 177 -0.60 -15.55 4.97
N VAL A 178 -0.97 -15.15 3.76
CA VAL A 178 -2.36 -15.10 3.29
C VAL A 178 -2.93 -16.52 3.16
N MET A 179 -2.18 -17.45 2.58
CA MET A 179 -2.59 -18.86 2.46
C MET A 179 -2.78 -19.51 3.83
N ASN A 180 -1.90 -19.25 4.81
CA ASN A 180 -2.06 -19.78 6.17
C ASN A 180 -3.35 -19.27 6.86
N GLN A 181 -3.82 -18.05 6.55
CA GLN A 181 -5.07 -17.55 7.11
C GLN A 181 -6.30 -18.19 6.42
N VAL A 182 -6.20 -18.44 5.12
CA VAL A 182 -7.24 -19.20 4.38
C VAL A 182 -7.32 -20.64 4.90
N THR A 183 -6.19 -21.31 5.19
CA THR A 183 -6.22 -22.66 5.76
C THR A 183 -6.78 -22.71 7.18
N GLN A 184 -6.72 -21.60 7.92
CA GLN A 184 -7.35 -21.42 9.22
C GLN A 184 -8.84 -21.06 9.15
N GLY A 185 -9.42 -20.98 7.93
CA GLY A 185 -10.86 -20.77 7.73
C GLY A 185 -11.30 -19.31 7.71
N VAL A 186 -10.39 -18.35 7.56
CA VAL A 186 -10.75 -16.94 7.36
C VAL A 186 -11.37 -16.79 5.98
N SER A 187 -12.63 -16.32 5.92
CA SER A 187 -13.37 -16.17 4.67
C SER A 187 -13.59 -14.72 4.21
N GLU A 188 -13.27 -13.75 5.06
CA GLU A 188 -13.49 -12.33 4.80
C GLU A 188 -12.45 -11.46 5.53
N PHE A 189 -12.23 -10.25 5.02
CA PHE A 189 -11.44 -9.23 5.72
C PHE A 189 -12.08 -8.85 7.06
N LYS A 190 -11.23 -8.54 8.03
CA LYS A 190 -11.63 -8.03 9.34
C LYS A 190 -10.98 -6.67 9.59
N PRO A 191 -11.77 -5.61 9.74
CA PRO A 191 -13.22 -5.57 9.57
C PRO A 191 -13.61 -5.74 8.10
N THR A 192 -14.85 -6.13 7.88
CA THR A 192 -15.45 -6.22 6.55
C THR A 192 -15.49 -4.85 5.87
N PRO A 193 -15.60 -4.77 4.53
CA PRO A 193 -15.73 -3.49 3.84
C PRO A 193 -16.85 -2.58 4.37
N SER A 194 -18.01 -3.15 4.73
CA SER A 194 -19.10 -2.39 5.35
C SER A 194 -18.75 -1.86 6.73
N GLU A 195 -18.11 -2.67 7.58
CA GLU A 195 -17.70 -2.24 8.93
C GLU A 195 -16.63 -1.14 8.84
N ASN A 196 -15.70 -1.22 7.88
CA ASN A 196 -14.71 -0.16 7.65
C ASN A 196 -15.40 1.15 7.25
N ARG A 197 -16.37 1.11 6.34
CA ARG A 197 -17.13 2.32 5.94
C ARG A 197 -17.91 2.92 7.11
N ASP A 198 -18.57 2.09 7.90
CA ASP A 198 -19.28 2.55 9.10
C ASP A 198 -18.29 3.15 10.13
N CYS A 199 -17.11 2.55 10.29
CA CYS A 199 -16.06 3.08 11.15
C CYS A 199 -15.59 4.47 10.67
N PHE A 200 -15.29 4.63 9.38
CA PHE A 200 -14.83 5.90 8.82
C PHE A 200 -15.88 7.01 9.00
N LYS A 201 -17.13 6.70 8.70
CA LYS A 201 -18.25 7.64 8.82
C LYS A 201 -18.45 8.15 10.25
N ASN A 202 -18.20 7.31 11.24
CA ASN A 202 -18.49 7.64 12.63
C ASN A 202 -17.27 8.16 13.41
N SER A 203 -16.07 7.68 13.07
CA SER A 203 -14.91 7.80 13.95
C SER A 203 -13.67 8.41 13.30
N TYR A 204 -13.65 8.69 12.00
CA TYR A 204 -12.47 9.29 11.36
C TYR A 204 -12.13 10.68 11.92
N ASN A 205 -10.87 10.90 12.30
CA ASN A 205 -10.44 12.06 13.08
C ASN A 205 -9.36 12.92 12.40
N VAL A 206 -8.84 12.53 11.23
CA VAL A 206 -7.82 13.34 10.54
C VAL A 206 -8.50 14.53 9.87
N GLN A 207 -8.06 15.73 10.22
CA GLN A 207 -8.75 16.97 9.88
C GLN A 207 -8.61 17.35 8.39
N HIS A 208 -7.48 17.01 7.76
CA HIS A 208 -7.23 17.30 6.35
C HIS A 208 -6.94 16.01 5.59
N THR A 209 -7.73 15.71 4.57
CA THR A 209 -7.56 14.48 3.78
C THR A 209 -7.57 14.77 2.28
N LEU A 210 -6.52 14.31 1.61
CA LEU A 210 -6.41 14.30 0.15
C LEU A 210 -6.67 12.87 -0.34
N LEU A 211 -7.64 12.75 -1.23
CA LEU A 211 -7.95 11.54 -1.97
C LEU A 211 -7.36 11.65 -3.37
N VAL A 212 -6.48 10.71 -3.73
CA VAL A 212 -5.86 10.67 -5.06
C VAL A 212 -6.40 9.48 -5.83
N LYS A 213 -7.11 9.75 -6.92
CA LYS A 213 -7.63 8.75 -7.85
C LYS A 213 -6.82 8.76 -9.15
N PHE A 214 -6.65 7.61 -9.78
CA PHE A 214 -6.10 7.54 -11.14
C PHE A 214 -7.20 7.34 -12.19
N ASN A 215 -6.99 7.88 -13.39
CA ASN A 215 -7.96 7.76 -14.48
C ASN A 215 -8.07 6.35 -15.08
N SER A 216 -7.07 5.49 -14.87
CA SER A 216 -7.06 4.09 -15.33
C SER A 216 -6.84 3.13 -14.16
N ASP A 217 -7.76 3.12 -13.20
CA ASP A 217 -7.73 2.20 -12.06
C ASP A 217 -9.08 1.47 -11.91
N ALA A 218 -9.12 0.21 -12.31
CA ALA A 218 -10.34 -0.60 -12.32
C ALA A 218 -10.77 -1.09 -10.94
N ILE A 219 -9.87 -1.03 -9.94
CA ILE A 219 -10.14 -1.50 -8.57
C ILE A 219 -10.34 -0.37 -7.56
N ASP A 220 -10.19 0.87 -8.00
CA ASP A 220 -10.38 2.08 -7.19
C ASP A 220 -11.81 2.21 -6.65
N GLU A 221 -11.91 2.51 -5.35
CA GLU A 221 -13.14 2.84 -4.63
C GLU A 221 -13.05 4.26 -4.01
N THR A 222 -12.22 5.14 -4.59
CA THR A 222 -11.94 6.47 -4.03
C THR A 222 -13.19 7.37 -4.02
N ASP A 223 -14.06 7.26 -5.03
CA ASP A 223 -15.33 8.02 -5.05
C ASP A 223 -16.26 7.57 -3.92
N LEU A 224 -16.33 6.26 -3.66
CA LEU A 224 -17.13 5.70 -2.58
C LEU A 224 -16.62 6.18 -1.21
N VAL A 225 -15.30 6.15 -0.99
CA VAL A 225 -14.73 6.57 0.30
C VAL A 225 -14.84 8.08 0.53
N GLU A 226 -14.82 8.89 -0.54
CA GLU A 226 -15.12 10.32 -0.46
C GLU A 226 -16.51 10.58 0.13
N GLU A 227 -17.53 9.90 -0.39
CA GLU A 227 -18.91 10.02 0.10
C GLU A 227 -19.05 9.60 1.57
N VAL A 228 -18.32 8.55 1.97
CA VAL A 228 -18.30 8.03 3.34
C VAL A 228 -17.62 8.99 4.32
N LEU A 229 -16.49 9.58 3.93
CA LEU A 229 -15.69 10.46 4.79
C LEU A 229 -16.29 11.86 4.91
N LYS A 230 -16.93 12.36 3.86
CA LYS A 230 -17.39 13.75 3.76
C LYS A 230 -18.21 14.22 4.97
N PRO A 231 -19.25 13.50 5.45
CA PRO A 231 -20.05 13.95 6.59
C PRO A 231 -19.21 14.08 7.87
N ARG A 232 -18.26 13.17 8.09
CA ARG A 232 -17.42 13.15 9.28
C ARG A 232 -16.39 14.27 9.28
N VAL A 233 -15.77 14.52 8.13
CA VAL A 233 -14.78 15.59 7.92
C VAL A 233 -15.44 16.96 8.04
N ASP A 234 -16.60 17.16 7.41
CA ASP A 234 -17.37 18.40 7.51
C ASP A 234 -17.77 18.67 8.98
N ALA A 235 -18.17 17.64 9.74
CA ALA A 235 -18.54 17.76 11.15
C ALA A 235 -17.39 18.19 12.08
N MET A 236 -16.13 17.96 11.69
CA MET A 236 -14.94 18.43 12.43
C MET A 236 -14.33 19.69 11.83
N ALA A 237 -15.04 20.39 10.95
CA ALA A 237 -14.55 21.56 10.22
C ALA A 237 -13.22 21.28 9.50
N GLY A 238 -13.06 20.06 8.99
CA GLY A 238 -11.90 19.62 8.23
C GLY A 238 -12.00 19.93 6.74
N THR A 239 -11.00 19.50 5.98
CA THR A 239 -11.01 19.58 4.51
C THR A 239 -10.86 18.19 3.90
N LEU A 240 -11.74 17.88 2.94
CA LEU A 240 -11.65 16.68 2.11
C LEU A 240 -11.54 17.12 0.66
N GLU A 241 -10.40 16.83 0.04
CA GLU A 241 -10.12 17.16 -1.35
C GLU A 241 -9.88 15.88 -2.15
N LYS A 242 -10.37 15.86 -3.39
CA LYS A 242 -10.13 14.75 -4.32
C LYS A 242 -9.50 15.26 -5.60
N VAL A 243 -8.44 14.59 -6.04
CA VAL A 243 -7.77 14.86 -7.32
C VAL A 243 -7.76 13.60 -8.18
N VAL A 244 -7.92 13.79 -9.50
CA VAL A 244 -7.81 12.72 -10.49
C VAL A 244 -6.56 12.95 -11.31
N LEU A 245 -5.64 11.98 -11.30
CA LEU A 245 -4.36 12.04 -11.99
C LEU A 245 -4.28 10.99 -13.12
N SER A 246 -3.39 11.22 -14.08
CA SER A 246 -3.01 10.20 -15.06
C SER A 246 -2.26 9.07 -14.38
N GLY A 247 -2.55 7.83 -14.78
CA GLY A 247 -1.86 6.64 -14.28
C GLY A 247 -2.83 5.49 -14.02
N ASN A 248 -2.35 4.50 -13.28
CA ASN A 248 -3.13 3.34 -12.86
C ASN A 248 -2.83 2.96 -11.41
N HIS A 249 -3.49 1.91 -10.91
CA HIS A 249 -3.33 1.41 -9.55
C HIS A 249 -1.86 1.19 -9.14
N LEU A 250 -0.97 0.88 -10.10
CA LEU A 250 0.42 0.55 -9.86
C LEU A 250 1.38 1.74 -10.01
N THR A 251 0.90 2.92 -10.42
CA THR A 251 1.70 4.15 -10.57
C THR A 251 2.55 4.48 -9.33
N PRO A 252 2.09 4.30 -8.08
CA PRO A 252 2.91 4.56 -6.90
C PRO A 252 4.00 3.50 -6.63
N CYS A 253 3.88 2.31 -7.23
CA CYS A 253 4.76 1.16 -7.00
C CYS A 253 5.91 1.06 -8.00
N ILE A 254 6.07 2.03 -8.90
CA ILE A 254 7.14 2.01 -9.88
C ILE A 254 8.47 2.09 -9.14
N GLN A 255 9.29 1.07 -9.36
CA GLN A 255 10.72 1.13 -9.06
C GLN A 255 11.38 1.86 -10.25
N ASP A 256 12.54 2.47 -10.10
CA ASP A 256 13.31 2.97 -11.25
C ASP A 256 14.26 1.86 -11.74
N PRO A 257 13.81 0.89 -12.57
CA PRO A 257 14.71 -0.15 -13.05
C PRO A 257 15.71 0.49 -14.01
N ARG A 258 17.01 0.32 -13.76
CA ARG A 258 18.04 0.62 -14.77
C ARG A 258 17.87 -0.34 -15.93
N TRP A 259 17.05 0.02 -16.92
CA TRP A 259 16.86 -0.74 -18.15
C TRP A 259 18.20 -0.80 -18.89
N GLN A 260 18.85 -1.96 -18.87
CA GLN A 260 20.08 -2.19 -19.61
C GLN A 260 19.69 -2.59 -21.03
N VAL A 261 19.82 -1.66 -21.96
CA VAL A 261 19.70 -1.97 -23.39
C VAL A 261 20.80 -2.97 -23.75
N GLY A 262 20.47 -4.00 -24.53
CA GLY A 262 21.47 -4.88 -25.13
C GLY A 262 22.41 -4.12 -26.08
N SER A 263 23.37 -4.81 -26.71
CA SER A 263 24.33 -4.20 -27.64
C SER A 263 23.70 -3.56 -28.89
N LEU A 264 22.42 -3.81 -29.17
CA LEU A 264 21.62 -3.09 -30.17
C LEU A 264 20.31 -2.58 -29.55
N TYR A 265 19.99 -1.32 -29.83
CA TYR A 265 18.73 -0.67 -29.49
C TYR A 265 17.63 -1.09 -30.47
N THR A 266 16.53 -1.64 -29.97
CA THR A 266 15.41 -2.12 -30.81
C THR A 266 14.19 -1.19 -30.74
N PRO A 267 13.25 -1.26 -31.71
CA PRO A 267 11.96 -0.56 -31.62
C PRO A 267 11.15 -0.95 -30.37
N ALA A 268 11.29 -2.18 -29.88
CA ALA A 268 10.67 -2.62 -28.63
C ALA A 268 11.29 -1.92 -27.41
N ASP A 269 12.61 -1.68 -27.41
CA ASP A 269 13.28 -0.87 -26.37
C ASP A 269 12.75 0.57 -26.35
N ALA A 270 12.47 1.16 -27.51
CA ALA A 270 11.89 2.51 -27.60
C ALA A 270 10.49 2.58 -26.96
N ILE A 271 9.64 1.59 -27.25
CA ILE A 271 8.30 1.50 -26.67
C ILE A 271 8.37 1.26 -25.17
N ALA A 272 9.21 0.32 -24.71
CA ALA A 272 9.40 0.04 -23.29
C ALA A 272 9.96 1.25 -22.53
N GLN A 273 10.94 1.97 -23.10
CA GLN A 273 11.46 3.21 -22.53
C GLN A 273 10.42 4.33 -22.50
N GLY A 274 9.59 4.44 -23.55
CA GLY A 274 8.48 5.40 -23.59
C GLY A 274 7.44 5.12 -22.51
N LEU A 275 6.98 3.88 -22.38
CA LEU A 275 6.06 3.46 -21.32
C LEU A 275 6.65 3.71 -19.93
N LYS A 276 7.93 3.36 -19.72
CA LYS A 276 8.65 3.65 -18.47
C LYS A 276 8.70 5.16 -18.17
N ALA A 277 9.04 5.98 -19.17
CA ALA A 277 9.14 7.43 -19.00
C ALA A 277 7.80 8.09 -18.64
N LEU A 278 6.70 7.63 -19.26
CA LEU A 278 5.34 8.04 -18.91
C LEU A 278 5.00 7.66 -17.47
N SER A 279 5.23 6.39 -17.12
CA SER A 279 5.05 5.86 -15.76
C SER A 279 5.78 6.69 -14.69
N LEU A 280 7.07 6.99 -14.93
CA LEU A 280 7.88 7.81 -14.02
C LEU A 280 7.39 9.27 -13.96
N ASN A 281 6.91 9.81 -15.08
CA ASN A 281 6.34 11.16 -15.10
C ASN A 281 5.06 11.23 -14.27
N ASP A 282 4.18 10.23 -14.37
CA ASP A 282 2.96 10.15 -13.57
C ASP A 282 3.28 10.05 -12.07
N THR A 283 4.29 9.27 -11.66
CA THR A 283 4.76 9.26 -10.26
C THR A 283 5.32 10.61 -9.81
N ARG A 284 5.98 11.37 -10.69
CA ARG A 284 6.46 12.73 -10.36
C ARG A 284 5.31 13.71 -10.16
N VAL A 285 4.30 13.64 -11.02
CA VAL A 285 3.08 14.46 -10.87
C VAL A 285 2.38 14.12 -9.57
N LEU A 286 2.24 12.83 -9.23
CA LEU A 286 1.72 12.37 -7.94
C LEU A 286 2.52 12.95 -6.77
N ALA A 287 3.85 12.82 -6.78
CA ALA A 287 4.69 13.32 -5.70
C ALA A 287 4.54 14.83 -5.50
N ARG A 288 4.58 15.61 -6.59
CA ARG A 288 4.38 17.07 -6.54
C ARG A 288 3.00 17.44 -6.01
N THR A 289 1.95 16.77 -6.49
CA THR A 289 0.57 17.03 -6.05
C THR A 289 0.43 16.85 -4.53
N ILE A 290 1.02 15.78 -3.98
CA ILE A 290 0.99 15.51 -2.53
C ILE A 290 1.82 16.56 -1.77
N THR A 291 3.03 16.86 -2.26
CA THR A 291 3.93 17.85 -1.65
C THR A 291 3.30 19.24 -1.61
N ASP A 292 2.81 19.74 -2.74
CA ASP A 292 2.20 21.06 -2.86
C ASP A 292 1.00 21.19 -1.93
N TRP A 293 0.19 20.13 -1.83
CA TRP A 293 -0.95 20.09 -0.91
C TRP A 293 -0.52 20.13 0.56
N PHE A 294 0.45 19.31 0.98
CA PHE A 294 0.98 19.35 2.35
C PHE A 294 1.60 20.70 2.70
N GLN A 295 2.34 21.32 1.78
CA GLN A 295 2.94 22.64 1.98
C GLN A 295 1.86 23.73 2.10
N GLY A 296 0.79 23.66 1.30
CA GLY A 296 -0.36 24.57 1.41
C GLY A 296 -0.98 24.59 2.81
N LEU A 297 -1.05 23.43 3.49
CA LEU A 297 -1.57 23.32 4.85
C LEU A 297 -0.66 23.92 5.93
N SER A 298 0.62 24.14 5.63
CA SER A 298 1.58 24.75 6.57
C SER A 298 1.49 26.27 6.60
N HIS A 299 0.96 26.88 5.54
CA HIS A 299 0.80 28.34 5.42
C HIS A 299 -0.52 28.89 5.99
N HIS A 300 -1.41 28.01 6.46
CA HIS A 300 -2.74 28.37 6.99
C HIS A 300 -2.93 28.01 8.48
N GLY A 301 -1.83 27.78 9.20
CA GLY A 301 -1.82 27.49 10.65
C GLY A 301 -1.33 28.67 11.48
#